data_AF-A0A3E3IN03-F1
#
_entry.id   AF-A0A3E3IN03-F1
#
_cell.length_a   1.000
_cell.length_b   1.000
_cell.length_c   1.000
_cell.angle_alpha   90.00
_cell.angle_beta   90.00
_cell.angle_gamma   90.00
#
_symmetry.space_group_name_H-M   'P 1'
#
loop_
_entity.id
_entity.type
_entity.pdbx_description
1 polymer ?
#
loop_
_entity_poly.entity_id
_entity_poly.type
_entity_poly.pdbx_seq_one_letter_code
_entity_poly.pdbx_strand_id
1 'polypeptide(L)'
;MEKYKEKLRSDAQQLAEYADNSEYLTRAFFHIFGKKLLEEGYVDCSYILGALGKGTYYSRLKAQDSALYTLYAGSCITSENLEIMINYMSSIIGTQDRGLTPLEEEALVFWIFLPYLGVSKREKRLEYLKAVLNRFIREWDGKYIDTTPPSEEKPPSEVKAAAEPSVQNPLPERNLLEKNGVIYDANSCELELIENVSSYVKDISDMRQSNTNHILYFRGHSRLSYELLPGIKRSRNWMVNENRMYQELILRCTQDFAQCQSHLDYLVEMQHYGLPTRLLDITENPLVALYFACCSSRDSVGEVIVLQTETASTKYARSDTAAILAAIPVFDYAFQTKLYELCVNGVPEEQDREYLQYAAKLAGEVKSKNPGFEPRIRKKDLLSHVFIMPLRSNPRIMKQDGSFILCGLGDGRGEGNSLRTLRYRNKLGKKLIFIVKNKENILRELDLFSINKAALFPEIDDVAEYIKEKYTK
;
A
#
# COMPACT_ATOMS: atom_id res chain seq x y z
N MET A 1 -20.08 7.77 -32.56
CA MET A 1 -19.43 7.28 -31.32
C MET A 1 -18.38 6.23 -31.62
N GLU A 2 -18.67 5.23 -32.46
CA GLU A 2 -17.73 4.12 -32.76
C GLU A 2 -16.40 4.54 -33.39
N LYS A 3 -16.43 5.36 -34.45
CA LYS A 3 -15.23 5.88 -35.13
C LYS A 3 -14.27 6.64 -34.22
N TYR A 4 -14.79 7.24 -33.15
CA TYR A 4 -13.98 7.94 -32.16
C TYR A 4 -13.31 6.96 -31.17
N LYS A 5 -14.03 5.93 -30.73
CA LYS A 5 -13.48 4.87 -29.88
C LYS A 5 -12.40 4.06 -30.60
N GLU A 6 -12.58 3.82 -31.90
CA GLU A 6 -11.55 3.21 -32.76
C GLU A 6 -10.27 4.04 -32.79
N LYS A 7 -10.36 5.37 -32.96
CA LYS A 7 -9.19 6.25 -32.89
C LYS A 7 -8.48 6.11 -31.54
N LEU A 8 -9.20 6.18 -30.41
CA LEU A 8 -8.60 6.04 -29.09
C LEU A 8 -7.89 4.69 -28.88
N ARG A 9 -8.46 3.60 -29.40
CA ARG A 9 -7.83 2.29 -29.36
C ARG A 9 -6.56 2.25 -30.20
N SER A 10 -6.58 2.86 -31.39
CA SER A 10 -5.40 3.03 -32.24
C SER A 10 -4.31 3.84 -31.53
N ASP A 11 -4.67 4.96 -30.90
CA ASP A 11 -3.73 5.78 -30.12
C ASP A 11 -3.15 4.95 -28.94
N ALA A 12 -3.97 4.17 -28.24
CA ALA A 12 -3.50 3.34 -27.13
C ALA A 12 -2.52 2.25 -27.60
N GLN A 13 -2.78 1.66 -28.77
CA GLN A 13 -1.90 0.69 -29.41
C GLN A 13 -0.54 1.30 -29.76
N GLN A 14 -0.53 2.48 -30.40
CA GLN A 14 0.70 3.20 -30.73
C GLN A 14 1.51 3.58 -29.48
N LEU A 15 0.83 3.98 -28.40
CA LEU A 15 1.51 4.28 -27.13
C LEU A 15 2.22 3.05 -26.56
N ALA A 16 1.57 1.90 -26.60
CA ALA A 16 2.15 0.65 -26.11
C ALA A 16 3.33 0.17 -26.96
N GLU A 17 3.24 0.25 -28.29
CA GLU A 17 4.36 -0.08 -29.19
C GLU A 17 5.58 0.81 -28.96
N TYR A 18 5.36 2.09 -28.61
CA TYR A 18 6.45 2.96 -28.17
C TYR A 18 6.99 2.53 -26.78
N ALA A 19 6.11 2.21 -25.84
CA ALA A 19 6.47 1.78 -24.48
C ALA A 19 7.26 0.46 -24.45
N ASP A 20 7.04 -0.43 -25.42
CA ASP A 20 7.83 -1.65 -25.63
C ASP A 20 9.32 -1.35 -25.84
N ASN A 21 9.63 -0.22 -26.47
CA ASN A 21 10.98 0.27 -26.74
C ASN A 21 11.44 1.38 -25.76
N SER A 22 10.59 1.73 -24.79
CA SER A 22 10.79 2.83 -23.84
C SER A 22 10.45 2.37 -22.42
N GLU A 23 11.46 1.81 -21.76
CA GLU A 23 11.29 1.22 -20.42
C GLU A 23 10.78 2.21 -19.38
N TYR A 24 11.22 3.47 -19.45
CA TYR A 24 10.78 4.52 -18.52
C TYR A 24 9.26 4.73 -18.57
N LEU A 25 8.64 4.63 -19.75
CA LEU A 25 7.22 4.87 -19.94
C LEU A 25 6.39 3.72 -19.36
N THR A 26 6.78 2.49 -19.71
CA THR A 26 6.16 1.29 -19.17
C THR A 26 6.25 1.25 -17.64
N ARG A 27 7.42 1.61 -17.08
CA ARG A 27 7.62 1.70 -15.63
C ARG A 27 6.77 2.80 -14.99
N ALA A 28 6.68 3.98 -15.60
CA ALA A 28 5.85 5.07 -15.08
C ALA A 28 4.36 4.67 -14.99
N PHE A 29 3.80 4.07 -16.05
CA PHE A 29 2.43 3.56 -15.99
C PHE A 29 2.29 2.40 -14.98
N PHE A 30 3.30 1.54 -14.82
CA PHE A 30 3.28 0.47 -13.83
C PHE A 30 3.26 1.02 -12.40
N HIS A 31 4.10 1.98 -12.07
CA HIS A 31 4.14 2.59 -10.73
C HIS A 31 2.85 3.33 -10.39
N ILE A 32 2.30 4.07 -11.36
CA ILE A 32 1.11 4.88 -11.12
C ILE A 32 -0.18 4.03 -11.12
N PHE A 33 -0.31 3.08 -12.04
CA PHE A 33 -1.51 2.26 -12.20
C PHE A 33 -1.28 0.78 -11.95
N GLY A 34 -0.29 0.20 -12.62
CA GLY A 34 -0.11 -1.24 -12.71
C GLY A 34 0.03 -1.93 -11.36
N LYS A 35 0.90 -1.44 -10.48
CA LYS A 35 1.19 -2.08 -9.19
C LYS A 35 -0.09 -2.30 -8.38
N LYS A 36 -0.82 -1.22 -8.06
CA LYS A 36 -2.05 -1.34 -7.25
C LYS A 36 -3.18 -2.05 -8.02
N LEU A 37 -3.31 -1.83 -9.34
CA LEU A 37 -4.36 -2.49 -10.13
C LEU A 37 -4.14 -4.01 -10.24
N LEU A 38 -2.90 -4.46 -10.40
CA LEU A 38 -2.56 -5.89 -10.50
C LEU A 38 -2.68 -6.57 -9.13
N GLU A 39 -2.17 -5.94 -8.08
CA GLU A 39 -2.15 -6.52 -6.73
C GLU A 39 -3.51 -6.45 -6.03
N GLU A 40 -4.19 -5.30 -6.14
CA GLU A 40 -5.39 -4.99 -5.39
C GLU A 40 -6.67 -5.05 -6.23
N GLY A 41 -6.58 -4.90 -7.55
CA GLY A 41 -7.72 -4.96 -8.46
C GLY A 41 -8.40 -3.61 -8.71
N TYR A 42 -7.88 -2.52 -8.13
CA TYR A 42 -8.37 -1.16 -8.32
C TYR A 42 -7.26 -0.13 -8.17
N VAL A 43 -7.46 1.08 -8.71
CA VAL A 43 -6.51 2.19 -8.63
C VAL A 43 -7.18 3.55 -8.79
N ASP A 44 -6.61 4.56 -8.14
CA ASP A 44 -7.04 5.95 -8.27
C ASP A 44 -6.62 6.52 -9.63
N CYS A 45 -7.58 7.04 -10.38
CA CYS A 45 -7.36 7.75 -11.63
C CYS A 45 -7.95 9.16 -11.60
N SER A 46 -8.35 9.64 -10.42
CA SER A 46 -8.99 10.95 -10.23
C SER A 46 -8.07 12.08 -10.65
N TYR A 47 -6.76 11.93 -10.51
CA TYR A 47 -5.79 12.94 -10.95
C TYR A 47 -5.71 13.06 -12.49
N ILE A 48 -5.95 11.97 -13.25
CA ILE A 48 -6.07 11.99 -14.72
C ILE A 48 -7.44 12.50 -15.14
N LEU A 49 -8.52 12.04 -14.49
CA LEU A 49 -9.90 12.37 -14.85
C LEU A 49 -10.31 13.77 -14.35
N GLY A 50 -9.62 14.27 -13.33
CA GLY A 50 -9.67 15.65 -12.86
C GLY A 50 -8.83 16.57 -13.75
N ALA A 51 -9.12 17.87 -13.74
CA ALA A 51 -8.37 18.86 -14.48
C ALA A 51 -7.31 19.50 -13.58
N LEU A 52 -6.32 18.72 -13.12
CA LEU A 52 -5.16 19.30 -12.44
C LEU A 52 -4.53 20.37 -13.36
N GLY A 53 -4.33 21.57 -12.82
CA GLY A 53 -3.85 22.70 -13.61
C GLY A 53 -2.44 22.44 -14.12
N LYS A 54 -2.22 22.60 -15.43
CA LYS A 54 -0.89 22.47 -16.07
C LYS A 54 0.20 23.28 -15.35
N GLY A 55 -0.16 24.45 -14.82
CA GLY A 55 0.74 25.31 -14.06
C GLY A 55 1.29 24.68 -12.77
N THR A 56 0.53 23.79 -12.12
CA THR A 56 0.98 23.09 -10.91
C THR A 56 2.16 22.17 -11.19
N TYR A 57 2.09 21.40 -12.28
CA TYR A 57 3.21 20.53 -12.68
C TYR A 57 4.41 21.33 -13.14
N TYR A 58 4.21 22.40 -13.93
CA TYR A 58 5.29 23.30 -14.33
C TYR A 58 6.09 23.81 -13.13
N SER A 59 5.39 24.39 -12.12
CA SER A 59 6.05 24.93 -10.93
C SER A 59 6.75 23.87 -10.09
N ARG A 60 6.13 22.69 -9.89
CA ARG A 60 6.70 21.59 -9.09
C ARG A 60 7.93 20.98 -9.76
N LEU A 61 7.89 20.73 -11.07
CA LEU A 61 9.01 20.18 -11.83
C LEU A 61 10.18 21.17 -11.90
N LYS A 62 9.88 22.46 -12.13
CA LYS A 62 10.90 23.51 -12.16
C LYS A 62 11.59 23.69 -10.80
N ALA A 63 10.86 23.56 -9.70
CA ALA A 63 11.43 23.61 -8.35
C ALA A 63 12.39 22.44 -8.04
N GLN A 64 12.27 21.33 -8.78
CA GLN A 64 13.16 20.17 -8.68
C GLN A 64 14.22 20.11 -9.80
N ASP A 65 14.37 21.19 -10.57
CA ASP A 65 15.28 21.26 -11.73
C ASP A 65 15.09 20.13 -12.77
N SER A 66 13.87 19.60 -12.87
CA SER A 66 13.56 18.51 -13.81
C SER A 66 13.36 19.04 -15.23
N ALA A 67 14.06 18.48 -16.21
CA ALA A 67 13.90 18.83 -17.62
C ALA A 67 12.45 18.67 -18.14
N LEU A 68 11.62 17.84 -17.48
CA LEU A 68 10.22 17.62 -17.84
C LEU A 68 9.34 18.86 -17.68
N TYR A 69 9.77 19.91 -16.95
CA TYR A 69 8.97 21.14 -16.87
C TYR A 69 8.71 21.74 -18.27
N THR A 70 9.60 21.46 -19.25
CA THR A 70 9.49 21.89 -20.65
C THR A 70 8.21 21.38 -21.31
N LEU A 71 7.76 20.16 -20.96
CA LEU A 71 6.50 19.59 -21.45
C LEU A 71 5.28 20.44 -21.07
N TYR A 72 5.42 21.23 -20.00
CA TYR A 72 4.38 22.07 -19.43
C TYR A 72 4.59 23.56 -19.72
N ALA A 73 5.60 23.94 -20.52
CA ALA A 73 5.84 25.33 -20.87
C ALA A 73 4.89 25.81 -22.00
N GLY A 74 4.44 27.06 -21.94
CA GLY A 74 3.66 27.71 -23.00
C GLY A 74 2.41 26.92 -23.44
N SER A 75 2.25 26.76 -24.75
CA SER A 75 1.22 25.88 -25.34
C SER A 75 1.64 24.42 -25.20
N CYS A 76 1.44 23.82 -24.02
CA CYS A 76 1.93 22.49 -23.62
C CYS A 76 1.52 21.31 -24.54
N ILE A 77 0.69 21.55 -25.56
CA ILE A 77 0.20 20.56 -26.51
C ILE A 77 0.23 21.21 -27.89
N THR A 78 1.00 20.63 -28.81
CA THR A 78 1.12 21.09 -30.18
C THR A 78 0.15 20.38 -31.13
N SER A 79 -0.44 19.24 -30.71
CA SER A 79 -1.38 18.44 -31.51
C SER A 79 -2.20 17.44 -30.68
N GLU A 80 -3.38 17.03 -31.16
CA GLU A 80 -4.12 15.84 -30.68
C GLU A 80 -3.68 14.54 -31.42
N ASN A 81 -2.59 14.59 -32.18
CA ASN A 81 -1.96 13.43 -32.80
C ASN A 81 -0.87 12.86 -31.85
N LEU A 82 -1.04 11.59 -31.47
CA LEU A 82 -0.17 10.93 -30.51
C LEU A 82 1.27 10.78 -31.00
N GLU A 83 1.49 10.50 -32.28
CA GLU A 83 2.84 10.35 -32.86
C GLU A 83 3.64 11.65 -32.70
N ILE A 84 3.01 12.80 -32.97
CA ILE A 84 3.62 14.13 -32.77
C ILE A 84 3.96 14.35 -31.30
N MET A 85 3.08 13.92 -30.39
CA MET A 85 3.33 14.03 -28.96
C MET A 85 4.48 13.15 -28.49
N ILE A 86 4.54 11.89 -28.94
CA ILE A 86 5.62 10.95 -28.60
C ILE A 86 6.96 11.48 -29.10
N ASN A 87 7.01 12.00 -30.34
CA ASN A 87 8.24 12.58 -30.89
C ASN A 87 8.70 13.81 -30.09
N TYR A 88 7.78 14.69 -29.69
CA TYR A 88 8.10 15.85 -28.85
C TYR A 88 8.61 15.42 -27.47
N MET A 89 7.91 14.51 -26.81
CA MET A 89 8.30 13.94 -25.52
C MET A 89 9.69 13.29 -25.59
N SER A 90 9.92 12.45 -26.60
CA SER A 90 11.20 11.77 -26.82
C SER A 90 12.36 12.74 -27.07
N SER A 91 12.11 13.93 -27.64
CA SER A 91 13.15 14.93 -27.84
C SER A 91 13.58 15.64 -26.55
N ILE A 92 12.73 15.63 -25.52
CA ILE A 92 13.01 16.22 -24.20
C ILE A 92 13.63 15.19 -23.26
N ILE A 93 13.04 13.98 -23.20
CA ILE A 93 13.43 12.93 -22.24
C ILE A 93 14.63 12.13 -22.76
N GLY A 94 14.74 11.99 -24.08
CA GLY A 94 15.58 10.98 -24.71
C GLY A 94 14.94 9.58 -24.66
N THR A 95 15.64 8.59 -25.22
CA THR A 95 15.19 7.20 -25.28
C THR A 95 15.83 6.30 -24.23
N GLN A 96 16.83 6.80 -23.47
CA GLN A 96 17.52 6.03 -22.44
C GLN A 96 16.76 6.10 -21.10
N ASP A 97 16.63 4.97 -20.41
CA ASP A 97 16.06 4.94 -19.06
C ASP A 97 16.98 5.68 -18.07
N ARG A 98 16.45 6.70 -17.39
CA ARG A 98 17.19 7.53 -16.43
C ARG A 98 16.70 7.43 -15.00
N GLY A 99 15.77 6.51 -14.69
CA GLY A 99 15.24 6.39 -13.33
C GLY A 99 14.43 7.61 -12.91
N LEU A 100 13.31 7.88 -13.59
CA LEU A 100 12.43 9.02 -13.31
C LEU A 100 11.98 9.06 -11.84
N THR A 101 11.92 10.26 -11.27
CA THR A 101 11.36 10.47 -9.93
C THR A 101 9.84 10.24 -9.91
N PRO A 102 9.22 9.99 -8.74
CA PRO A 102 7.77 9.81 -8.66
C PRO A 102 6.95 10.99 -9.21
N LEU A 103 7.45 12.24 -9.04
CA LEU A 103 6.81 13.41 -9.61
C LEU A 103 6.90 13.43 -11.14
N GLU A 104 8.05 13.05 -11.68
CA GLU A 104 8.27 12.98 -13.12
C GLU A 104 7.43 11.90 -13.78
N GLU A 105 7.28 10.72 -13.16
CA GLU A 105 6.40 9.66 -13.64
C GLU A 105 4.93 10.12 -13.62
N GLU A 106 4.46 10.71 -12.51
CA GLU A 106 3.10 11.25 -12.39
C GLU A 106 2.83 12.33 -13.46
N ALA A 107 3.78 13.25 -13.65
CA ALA A 107 3.69 14.32 -14.62
C ALA A 107 3.78 13.81 -16.07
N LEU A 108 4.62 12.83 -16.36
CA LEU A 108 4.72 12.22 -17.68
C LEU A 108 3.41 11.55 -18.08
N VAL A 109 2.88 10.73 -17.18
CA VAL A 109 1.60 10.05 -17.38
C VAL A 109 0.49 11.09 -17.54
N PHE A 110 0.41 12.12 -16.69
CA PHE A 110 -0.59 13.19 -16.84
C PHE A 110 -0.46 13.92 -18.19
N TRP A 111 0.77 14.17 -18.65
CA TRP A 111 1.05 14.88 -19.90
C TRP A 111 0.41 14.19 -21.12
N ILE A 112 0.49 12.85 -21.17
CA ILE A 112 -0.07 12.01 -22.24
C ILE A 112 -1.60 12.17 -22.35
N PHE A 113 -2.28 12.51 -21.25
CA PHE A 113 -3.74 12.70 -21.24
C PHE A 113 -4.15 14.16 -21.45
N LEU A 114 -3.21 15.12 -21.51
CA LEU A 114 -3.50 16.55 -21.68
C LEU A 114 -4.38 16.90 -22.89
N PRO A 115 -4.24 16.25 -24.08
CA PRO A 115 -5.11 16.54 -25.24
C PRO A 115 -6.58 16.34 -24.92
N TYR A 116 -6.87 15.53 -23.90
CA TYR A 116 -8.20 15.11 -23.51
C TYR A 116 -8.73 15.80 -22.23
N LEU A 117 -8.17 16.95 -21.79
CA LEU A 117 -8.54 17.58 -20.51
C LEU A 117 -9.87 18.36 -20.44
N GLY A 118 -10.52 18.69 -21.57
CA GLY A 118 -11.79 19.46 -21.57
C GLY A 118 -12.96 18.75 -20.88
N VAL A 119 -14.01 19.47 -20.48
CA VAL A 119 -15.22 18.91 -19.83
C VAL A 119 -15.91 17.87 -20.72
N SER A 120 -16.07 18.16 -22.00
CA SER A 120 -16.55 17.21 -23.03
C SER A 120 -15.57 16.07 -23.33
N LYS A 121 -14.40 16.05 -22.67
CA LYS A 121 -13.31 15.10 -22.87
C LYS A 121 -13.04 14.22 -21.63
N ARG A 122 -13.85 14.29 -20.55
CA ARG A 122 -13.72 13.33 -19.42
C ARG A 122 -13.96 11.88 -19.88
N GLU A 123 -15.05 11.64 -20.59
CA GLU A 123 -15.36 10.31 -21.15
C GLU A 123 -14.26 9.83 -22.10
N LYS A 124 -13.73 10.75 -22.90
CA LYS A 124 -12.59 10.53 -23.79
C LYS A 124 -11.34 10.03 -23.04
N ARG A 125 -10.97 10.70 -21.95
CA ARG A 125 -9.86 10.26 -21.07
C ARG A 125 -10.10 8.90 -20.48
N LEU A 126 -11.31 8.64 -20.02
CA LEU A 126 -11.65 7.36 -19.41
C LEU A 126 -11.54 6.21 -20.41
N GLU A 127 -12.12 6.36 -21.60
CA GLU A 127 -12.05 5.34 -22.64
C GLU A 127 -10.59 5.12 -23.11
N TYR A 128 -9.81 6.20 -23.25
CA TYR A 128 -8.38 6.10 -23.58
C TYR A 128 -7.58 5.40 -22.48
N LEU A 129 -7.81 5.76 -21.21
CA LEU A 129 -7.14 5.14 -20.06
C LEU A 129 -7.45 3.65 -19.98
N LYS A 130 -8.72 3.24 -20.17
CA LYS A 130 -9.09 1.82 -20.21
C LYS A 130 -8.39 1.08 -21.35
N ALA A 131 -8.29 1.68 -22.54
CA ALA A 131 -7.59 1.09 -23.68
C ALA A 131 -6.09 0.92 -23.40
N VAL A 132 -5.43 1.94 -22.84
CA VAL A 132 -4.01 1.88 -22.44
C VAL A 132 -3.79 0.81 -21.37
N LEU A 133 -4.59 0.81 -20.29
CA LEU A 133 -4.44 -0.16 -19.21
C LEU A 133 -4.65 -1.60 -19.70
N ASN A 134 -5.66 -1.88 -20.51
CA ASN A 134 -5.90 -3.23 -21.03
C ASN A 134 -4.74 -3.74 -21.90
N ARG A 135 -4.00 -2.84 -22.56
CA ARG A 135 -2.81 -3.19 -23.33
C ARG A 135 -1.60 -3.41 -22.41
N PHE A 136 -1.28 -2.45 -21.54
CA PHE A 136 -0.12 -2.51 -20.64
C PHE A 136 -0.22 -3.64 -19.62
N ILE A 137 -1.41 -4.00 -19.14
CA ILE A 137 -1.60 -5.13 -18.21
C ILE A 137 -1.09 -6.45 -18.79
N ARG A 138 -1.19 -6.63 -20.12
CA ARG A 138 -0.67 -7.83 -20.80
C ARG A 138 0.87 -7.86 -20.82
N GLU A 139 1.50 -6.68 -20.81
CA GLU A 139 2.96 -6.52 -20.85
C GLU A 139 3.59 -6.53 -19.45
N TRP A 140 2.84 -6.11 -18.42
CA TRP A 140 3.31 -6.14 -17.03
C TRP A 140 3.34 -7.54 -16.43
N ASP A 141 2.54 -8.46 -16.97
CA ASP A 141 2.51 -9.83 -16.47
C ASP A 141 3.88 -10.49 -16.65
N GLY A 142 4.46 -10.97 -15.54
CA GLY A 142 5.80 -11.54 -15.50
C GLY A 142 7.00 -10.57 -15.61
N LYS A 143 6.80 -9.30 -16.03
CA LYS A 143 7.91 -8.34 -16.28
C LYS A 143 8.28 -7.49 -15.06
N TYR A 144 7.29 -7.01 -14.30
CA TYR A 144 7.50 -6.16 -13.11
C TYR A 144 6.99 -6.79 -11.81
N ILE A 145 6.66 -8.09 -11.85
CA ILE A 145 6.50 -8.89 -10.64
C ILE A 145 7.93 -9.04 -10.10
N ASP A 146 8.27 -8.15 -9.16
CA ASP A 146 9.58 -7.88 -8.58
C ASP A 146 10.25 -9.18 -8.06
N THR A 147 10.82 -9.95 -8.99
CA THR A 147 11.75 -11.02 -8.73
C THR A 147 13.13 -10.38 -8.76
N THR A 148 13.78 -10.37 -7.61
CA THR A 148 15.15 -9.88 -7.34
C THR A 148 15.24 -8.43 -6.85
N PRO A 149 15.84 -8.19 -5.66
CA PRO A 149 16.14 -6.83 -5.19
C PRO A 149 17.08 -6.13 -6.18
N PRO A 150 17.07 -4.78 -6.25
CA PRO A 150 18.08 -4.06 -7.01
C PRO A 150 19.44 -4.33 -6.36
N SER A 151 20.18 -5.24 -6.96
CA SER A 151 21.58 -5.49 -6.67
C SER A 151 22.37 -4.36 -7.30
N GLU A 152 23.18 -3.70 -6.48
CA GLU A 152 24.35 -2.98 -6.95
C GLU A 152 25.23 -3.96 -7.76
N GLU A 153 25.67 -3.47 -8.93
CA GLU A 153 26.74 -3.97 -9.80
C GLU A 153 27.10 -5.47 -9.74
N LYS A 154 26.68 -6.23 -10.76
CA LYS A 154 27.36 -7.49 -11.15
C LYS A 154 28.31 -7.23 -12.33
N PRO A 155 29.54 -7.76 -12.29
CA PRO A 155 30.50 -7.66 -13.40
C PRO A 155 30.10 -8.57 -14.58
N PRO A 156 30.60 -8.30 -15.80
CA PRO A 156 30.12 -8.95 -17.02
C PRO A 156 30.80 -10.30 -17.24
N SER A 157 30.08 -11.41 -17.03
CA SER A 157 30.35 -12.68 -17.71
C SER A 157 29.25 -13.71 -17.46
N GLU A 158 28.88 -14.41 -18.55
CA GLU A 158 27.98 -15.57 -18.64
C GLU A 158 26.48 -15.30 -18.84
N VAL A 159 26.17 -14.93 -20.09
CA VAL A 159 24.86 -15.16 -20.73
C VAL A 159 24.54 -16.65 -20.67
N LYS A 160 23.54 -17.04 -19.86
CA LYS A 160 22.87 -18.34 -19.99
C LYS A 160 21.52 -18.14 -20.68
N ALA A 161 21.28 -19.04 -21.63
CA ALA A 161 20.27 -18.99 -22.66
C ALA A 161 18.84 -18.78 -22.12
N ALA A 162 18.10 -17.92 -22.83
CA ALA A 162 16.68 -17.72 -22.66
C ALA A 162 15.93 -19.05 -22.75
N ALA A 163 15.13 -19.36 -21.73
CA ALA A 163 14.13 -20.40 -21.82
C ALA A 163 13.06 -19.97 -22.84
N GLU A 164 12.66 -20.90 -23.70
CA GLU A 164 11.60 -20.68 -24.70
C GLU A 164 10.29 -20.24 -24.03
N PRO A 165 9.50 -19.35 -24.68
CA PRO A 165 8.25 -18.87 -24.12
C PRO A 165 7.23 -20.02 -24.14
N SER A 166 6.93 -20.55 -22.96
CA SER A 166 5.78 -21.44 -22.76
C SER A 166 4.51 -20.70 -23.19
N VAL A 167 3.75 -21.30 -24.10
CA VAL A 167 2.45 -20.81 -24.59
C VAL A 167 1.52 -20.56 -23.40
N GLN A 168 1.46 -19.32 -22.92
CA GLN A 168 0.53 -18.89 -21.88
C GLN A 168 -0.85 -18.75 -22.51
N ASN A 169 -1.84 -19.44 -21.94
CA ASN A 169 -3.25 -19.15 -22.19
C ASN A 169 -3.47 -17.63 -22.04
N PRO A 170 -4.16 -16.96 -22.99
CA PRO A 170 -4.40 -15.52 -22.87
C PRO A 170 -5.11 -15.24 -21.55
N LEU A 171 -4.54 -14.34 -20.75
CA LEU A 171 -5.14 -13.87 -19.51
C LEU A 171 -6.61 -13.47 -19.77
N PRO A 172 -7.53 -13.77 -18.86
CA PRO A 172 -8.90 -13.34 -19.00
C PRO A 172 -8.94 -11.81 -19.12
N GLU A 173 -9.66 -11.32 -20.11
CA GLU A 173 -9.83 -9.89 -20.34
C GLU A 173 -10.41 -9.24 -19.07
N ARG A 174 -9.72 -8.22 -18.53
CA ARG A 174 -10.18 -7.54 -17.32
C ARG A 174 -11.41 -6.69 -17.62
N ASN A 175 -12.39 -6.73 -16.73
CA ASN A 175 -13.59 -5.91 -16.86
C ASN A 175 -13.39 -4.59 -16.12
N LEU A 176 -12.63 -3.66 -16.73
CA LEU A 176 -12.30 -2.37 -16.13
C LEU A 176 -13.49 -1.40 -16.16
N LEU A 177 -14.08 -1.17 -14.98
CA LEU A 177 -15.12 -0.17 -14.75
C LEU A 177 -14.55 1.04 -14.00
N GLU A 178 -15.28 2.15 -14.00
CA GLU A 178 -14.92 3.35 -13.26
C GLU A 178 -16.07 3.83 -12.39
N LYS A 179 -15.78 4.14 -11.13
CA LYS A 179 -16.71 4.74 -10.19
C LYS A 179 -15.97 5.82 -9.40
N ASN A 180 -16.41 7.08 -9.53
CA ASN A 180 -15.95 8.23 -8.74
C ASN A 180 -14.45 8.57 -8.82
N GLY A 181 -13.80 8.33 -9.95
CA GLY A 181 -12.37 8.56 -10.15
C GLY A 181 -11.51 7.35 -9.81
N VAL A 182 -12.11 6.17 -9.63
CA VAL A 182 -11.40 4.92 -9.33
C VAL A 182 -11.71 3.92 -10.44
N ILE A 183 -10.67 3.38 -11.07
CA ILE A 183 -10.80 2.25 -11.98
C ILE A 183 -10.66 0.97 -11.16
N TYR A 184 -11.53 0.00 -11.41
CA TYR A 184 -11.48 -1.31 -10.77
C TYR A 184 -11.84 -2.41 -11.76
N ASP A 185 -11.26 -3.59 -11.54
CA ASP A 185 -11.61 -4.80 -12.26
C ASP A 185 -12.86 -5.44 -11.62
N ALA A 186 -13.99 -5.33 -12.31
CA ALA A 186 -15.28 -5.82 -11.83
C ALA A 186 -15.35 -7.35 -11.73
N ASN A 187 -14.38 -8.08 -12.28
CA ASN A 187 -14.28 -9.53 -12.08
C ASN A 187 -13.76 -9.87 -10.67
N SER A 188 -12.89 -9.03 -10.09
CA SER A 188 -12.20 -9.30 -8.82
C SER A 188 -12.64 -8.40 -7.66
N CYS A 189 -13.22 -7.23 -7.97
CA CYS A 189 -13.59 -6.22 -6.97
C CYS A 189 -15.04 -5.75 -7.12
N GLU A 190 -15.63 -5.37 -5.99
CA GLU A 190 -16.86 -4.60 -5.86
C GLU A 190 -16.53 -3.30 -5.12
N LEU A 191 -16.96 -2.16 -5.65
CA LEU A 191 -16.59 -0.86 -5.13
C LEU A 191 -17.82 -0.14 -4.59
N GLU A 192 -17.76 0.26 -3.33
CA GLU A 192 -18.80 1.02 -2.63
C GLU A 192 -18.36 2.42 -2.23
N LEU A 193 -19.25 3.39 -2.44
CA LEU A 193 -18.99 4.78 -2.09
C LEU A 193 -19.63 5.08 -0.74
N ILE A 194 -18.82 5.57 0.20
CA ILE A 194 -19.31 6.10 1.47
C ILE A 194 -19.72 7.56 1.26
N GLU A 195 -21.04 7.81 1.24
CA GLU A 195 -21.61 9.16 1.10
C GLU A 195 -21.86 9.85 2.44
N ASN A 196 -22.29 9.08 3.45
CA ASN A 196 -22.57 9.53 4.81
C ASN A 196 -22.31 8.40 5.83
N VAL A 197 -22.25 8.74 7.11
CA VAL A 197 -21.99 7.80 8.21
C VAL A 197 -23.14 6.77 8.33
N SER A 198 -24.39 7.18 8.10
CA SER A 198 -25.55 6.30 8.25
C SER A 198 -25.55 5.15 7.24
N SER A 199 -25.27 5.43 5.96
CA SER A 199 -25.21 4.39 4.93
C SER A 199 -24.07 3.41 5.21
N TYR A 200 -22.90 3.93 5.61
CA TYR A 200 -21.75 3.12 5.95
C TYR A 200 -22.02 2.18 7.14
N VAL A 201 -22.65 2.69 8.21
CA VAL A 201 -23.01 1.84 9.37
C VAL A 201 -23.95 0.71 8.96
N LYS A 202 -24.89 0.98 8.05
CA LYS A 202 -25.79 -0.05 7.51
C LYS A 202 -25.00 -1.13 6.77
N ASP A 203 -24.12 -0.74 5.85
CA ASP A 203 -23.29 -1.69 5.09
C ASP A 203 -22.46 -2.58 6.02
N ILE A 204 -21.84 -2.01 7.05
CA ILE A 204 -21.06 -2.78 8.03
C ILE A 204 -21.93 -3.71 8.88
N SER A 205 -23.14 -3.28 9.24
CA SER A 205 -24.10 -4.12 9.99
C SER A 205 -24.51 -5.35 9.19
N ASP A 206 -24.83 -5.17 7.91
CA ASP A 206 -25.21 -6.25 7.01
C ASP A 206 -24.04 -7.24 6.81
N MET A 207 -22.81 -6.72 6.72
CA MET A 207 -21.60 -7.56 6.67
C MET A 207 -21.42 -8.42 7.93
N ARG A 208 -21.54 -7.83 9.12
CA ARG A 208 -21.38 -8.54 10.40
C ARG A 208 -22.43 -9.64 10.58
N GLN A 209 -23.67 -9.40 10.18
CA GLN A 209 -24.74 -10.40 10.25
C GLN A 209 -24.47 -11.61 9.36
N SER A 210 -23.78 -11.41 8.24
CA SER A 210 -23.49 -12.49 7.28
C SER A 210 -22.33 -13.41 7.68
N ASN A 211 -21.52 -13.04 8.69
CA ASN A 211 -20.22 -13.67 8.91
C ASN A 211 -19.91 -13.94 10.40
N THR A 212 -20.58 -14.92 11.00
CA THR A 212 -20.54 -15.17 12.45
C THR A 212 -19.26 -15.81 12.98
N ASN A 213 -18.44 -16.45 12.13
CA ASN A 213 -17.22 -17.14 12.54
C ASN A 213 -15.94 -16.32 12.33
N HIS A 214 -16.08 -15.10 11.81
CA HIS A 214 -14.96 -14.22 11.51
C HIS A 214 -15.06 -12.94 12.33
N ILE A 215 -13.91 -12.40 12.69
CA ILE A 215 -13.77 -11.08 13.29
C ILE A 215 -13.41 -10.11 12.16
N LEU A 216 -14.11 -8.97 12.12
CA LEU A 216 -13.83 -7.89 11.18
C LEU A 216 -12.98 -6.82 11.87
N TYR A 217 -11.87 -6.48 11.24
CA TYR A 217 -11.03 -5.35 11.58
C TYR A 217 -11.05 -4.34 10.45
N PHE A 218 -10.78 -3.08 10.78
CA PHE A 218 -10.89 -1.97 9.86
C PHE A 218 -9.60 -1.15 9.86
N ARG A 219 -9.29 -0.55 8.71
CA ARG A 219 -8.20 0.42 8.58
C ARG A 219 -8.58 1.53 7.62
N GLY A 220 -8.41 2.77 8.04
CA GLY A 220 -8.59 3.94 7.18
C GLY A 220 -7.30 4.29 6.46
N HIS A 221 -7.36 4.43 5.14
CA HIS A 221 -6.32 5.08 4.35
C HIS A 221 -6.88 6.39 3.80
N SER A 222 -6.22 7.50 4.12
CA SER A 222 -6.64 8.80 3.59
C SER A 222 -6.29 9.00 2.11
N ARG A 223 -5.46 8.13 1.53
CA ARG A 223 -5.17 8.11 0.10
C ARG A 223 -5.28 6.68 -0.42
N LEU A 224 -5.98 6.51 -1.53
CA LEU A 224 -6.01 5.24 -2.27
C LEU A 224 -4.61 4.78 -2.68
N SER A 225 -3.63 5.67 -2.86
CA SER A 225 -2.26 5.25 -3.21
C SER A 225 -1.50 4.56 -2.06
N TYR A 226 -2.04 4.56 -0.83
CA TYR A 226 -1.38 3.90 0.29
C TYR A 226 -1.39 2.38 0.16
N GLU A 227 -0.25 1.79 0.49
CA GLU A 227 -0.06 0.35 0.57
C GLU A 227 -0.43 -0.16 1.95
N LEU A 228 -1.04 -1.35 1.99
CA LEU A 228 -1.34 -2.09 3.21
C LEU A 228 -0.08 -2.79 3.74
N LEU A 229 0.87 -1.98 4.21
CA LEU A 229 2.16 -2.40 4.74
C LEU A 229 2.47 -1.74 6.08
N PRO A 230 3.10 -2.47 7.03
CA PRO A 230 3.59 -1.91 8.27
C PRO A 230 4.66 -0.85 8.01
N GLY A 231 4.88 0.05 8.98
CA GLY A 231 5.78 1.19 8.83
C GLY A 231 7.18 0.79 8.36
N ILE A 232 7.76 -0.24 8.97
CA ILE A 232 9.13 -0.68 8.67
C ILE A 232 9.33 -1.07 7.20
N LYS A 233 8.30 -1.65 6.55
CA LYS A 233 8.38 -2.15 5.16
C LYS A 233 8.23 -1.05 4.11
N ARG A 234 7.99 0.20 4.51
CA ARG A 234 7.82 1.34 3.58
C ARG A 234 9.14 1.92 3.07
N SER A 235 10.27 1.55 3.69
CA SER A 235 11.59 2.05 3.30
C SER A 235 12.65 0.98 3.53
N ARG A 236 13.45 0.69 2.50
CA ARG A 236 14.59 -0.23 2.60
C ARG A 236 15.58 0.23 3.67
N ASN A 237 15.81 1.54 3.80
CA ASN A 237 16.71 2.09 4.80
C ASN A 237 16.22 1.82 6.23
N TRP A 238 14.90 1.87 6.44
CA TRP A 238 14.30 1.52 7.73
C TRP A 238 14.42 0.03 8.00
N MET A 239 14.13 -0.83 7.03
CA MET A 239 14.31 -2.29 7.18
C MET A 239 15.76 -2.67 7.52
N VAL A 240 16.74 -2.11 6.80
CA VAL A 240 18.17 -2.41 7.01
C VAL A 240 18.66 -1.95 8.39
N ASN A 241 18.08 -0.87 8.93
CA ASN A 241 18.48 -0.31 10.21
C ASN A 241 17.47 -0.59 11.34
N GLU A 242 16.52 -1.51 11.16
CA GLU A 242 15.46 -1.80 12.12
C GLU A 242 16.02 -2.04 13.53
N ASN A 243 17.05 -2.89 13.62
CA ASN A 243 17.72 -3.20 14.87
C ASN A 243 18.35 -1.98 15.54
N ARG A 244 19.07 -1.16 14.77
CA ARG A 244 19.73 0.03 15.30
C ARG A 244 18.70 1.02 15.81
N MET A 245 17.64 1.27 15.05
CA MET A 245 16.54 2.14 15.45
C MET A 245 15.86 1.63 16.73
N TYR A 246 15.60 0.31 16.82
CA TYR A 246 15.02 -0.32 18.00
C TYR A 246 15.89 -0.10 19.25
N GLN A 247 17.19 -0.40 19.15
CA GLN A 247 18.12 -0.27 20.28
C GLN A 247 18.37 1.18 20.68
N GLU A 248 18.58 2.06 19.70
CA GLU A 248 18.91 3.46 19.94
C GLU A 248 17.76 4.20 20.63
N LEU A 249 16.50 3.94 20.25
CA LEU A 249 15.36 4.56 20.90
C LEU A 249 15.22 4.11 22.36
N ILE A 250 15.43 2.83 22.66
CA ILE A 250 15.40 2.31 24.04
C ILE A 250 16.51 2.94 24.89
N LEU A 251 17.73 3.07 24.34
CA LEU A 251 18.87 3.64 25.05
C LEU A 251 18.72 5.15 25.30
N ARG A 252 18.14 5.88 24.35
CA ARG A 252 17.96 7.33 24.47
C ARG A 252 16.76 7.70 25.36
N CYS A 253 15.72 6.86 25.39
CA CYS A 253 14.45 7.12 26.06
C CYS A 253 14.13 6.06 27.14
N THR A 254 15.14 5.60 27.88
CA THR A 254 15.00 4.45 28.80
C THR A 254 13.86 4.58 29.82
N GLN A 255 13.57 5.80 30.28
CA GLN A 255 12.48 6.04 31.24
C GLN A 255 11.10 5.78 30.62
N ASP A 256 10.89 6.15 29.36
CA ASP A 256 9.62 5.96 28.64
C ASP A 256 9.31 4.47 28.43
N PHE A 257 10.34 3.63 28.31
CA PHE A 257 10.20 2.17 28.13
C PHE A 257 10.29 1.37 29.44
N ALA A 258 10.35 2.02 30.61
CA ALA A 258 10.59 1.33 31.89
C ALA A 258 9.50 0.30 32.26
N GLN A 259 8.28 0.48 31.76
CA GLN A 259 7.15 -0.43 32.01
C GLN A 259 7.05 -1.57 30.99
N CYS A 260 7.78 -1.53 29.88
CA CYS A 260 7.73 -2.55 28.84
C CYS A 260 8.29 -3.88 29.36
N GLN A 261 7.46 -4.93 29.38
CA GLN A 261 7.85 -6.25 29.88
C GLN A 261 8.20 -7.23 28.75
N SER A 262 7.65 -7.00 27.56
CA SER A 262 7.83 -7.84 26.38
C SER A 262 8.27 -7.02 25.18
N HIS A 263 8.89 -7.67 24.18
CA HIS A 263 9.24 -7.00 22.91
C HIS A 263 8.02 -6.39 22.20
N LEU A 264 6.84 -6.99 22.37
CA LEU A 264 5.61 -6.43 21.82
C LEU A 264 5.28 -5.07 22.47
N ASP A 265 5.45 -4.94 23.78
CA ASP A 265 5.23 -3.66 24.48
C ASP A 265 6.18 -2.59 23.93
N TYR A 266 7.46 -2.93 23.72
CA TYR A 266 8.41 -2.03 23.08
C TYR A 266 7.94 -1.59 21.70
N LEU A 267 7.51 -2.52 20.83
CA LEU A 267 7.06 -2.17 19.48
C LEU A 267 5.81 -1.29 19.48
N VAL A 268 4.86 -1.53 20.38
CA VAL A 268 3.66 -0.72 20.52
C VAL A 268 4.02 0.71 20.96
N GLU A 269 4.91 0.85 21.95
CA GLU A 269 5.35 2.14 22.45
C GLU A 269 6.19 2.90 21.40
N MET A 270 7.08 2.19 20.69
CA MET A 270 7.84 2.74 19.56
C MET A 270 6.92 3.30 18.46
N GLN A 271 5.87 2.56 18.10
CA GLN A 271 4.91 3.00 17.09
C GLN A 271 4.06 4.17 17.57
N HIS A 272 3.72 4.22 18.86
CA HIS A 272 3.00 5.34 19.46
C HIS A 272 3.76 6.66 19.26
N TYR A 273 5.08 6.64 19.46
CA TYR A 273 5.98 7.79 19.21
C TYR A 273 6.44 7.94 17.75
N GLY A 274 5.90 7.13 16.82
CA GLY A 274 6.12 7.29 15.39
C GLY A 274 7.36 6.62 14.82
N LEU A 275 8.06 5.78 15.59
CA LEU A 275 9.13 4.95 15.02
C LEU A 275 8.52 3.87 14.10
N PRO A 276 9.01 3.69 12.86
CA PRO A 276 8.51 2.64 11.97
C PRO A 276 8.76 1.24 12.54
N THR A 277 7.71 0.45 12.74
CA THR A 277 7.80 -0.92 13.28
C THR A 277 7.15 -1.95 12.35
N ARG A 278 7.24 -3.23 12.73
CA ARG A 278 6.57 -4.39 12.09
C ARG A 278 5.06 -4.47 12.31
N LEU A 279 4.52 -3.59 13.12
CA LEU A 279 3.10 -3.53 13.42
C LEU A 279 2.37 -2.71 12.35
N LEU A 280 1.17 -3.16 11.98
CA LEU A 280 0.22 -2.42 11.17
C LEU A 280 -1.00 -2.08 12.04
N ASP A 281 -1.34 -0.79 12.15
CA ASP A 281 -2.53 -0.36 12.90
C ASP A 281 -3.82 -0.83 12.23
N ILE A 282 -4.70 -1.40 13.03
CA ILE A 282 -6.07 -1.73 12.65
C ILE A 282 -6.99 -1.34 13.82
N THR A 283 -8.29 -1.28 13.60
CA THR A 283 -9.27 -0.96 14.65
C THR A 283 -10.46 -1.90 14.55
N GLU A 284 -11.06 -2.22 15.70
CA GLU A 284 -12.33 -2.95 15.75
C GLU A 284 -13.54 -2.05 15.48
N ASN A 285 -13.31 -0.74 15.48
CA ASN A 285 -14.34 0.28 15.31
C ASN A 285 -14.35 0.83 13.87
N PRO A 286 -15.40 0.52 13.08
CA PRO A 286 -15.48 0.95 11.69
C PRO A 286 -15.50 2.48 11.54
N LEU A 287 -16.05 3.20 12.51
CA LEU A 287 -16.12 4.67 12.45
C LEU A 287 -14.77 5.34 12.73
N VAL A 288 -13.93 4.72 13.56
CA VAL A 288 -12.53 5.17 13.76
C VAL A 288 -11.73 4.98 12.47
N ALA A 289 -11.91 3.85 11.77
CA ALA A 289 -11.30 3.66 10.46
C ALA A 289 -11.80 4.68 9.43
N LEU A 290 -13.10 4.99 9.42
CA LEU A 290 -13.67 6.02 8.56
C LEU A 290 -13.09 7.41 8.86
N TYR A 291 -12.88 7.75 10.14
CA TYR A 291 -12.18 8.97 10.54
C TYR A 291 -10.78 9.02 9.92
N PHE A 292 -9.98 7.96 10.05
CA PHE A 292 -8.64 7.92 9.47
C PHE A 292 -8.61 7.98 7.94
N ALA A 293 -9.66 7.48 7.27
CA ALA A 293 -9.81 7.64 5.84
C ALA A 293 -10.09 9.11 5.43
N CYS A 294 -10.54 9.96 6.36
CA CYS A 294 -10.97 11.33 6.09
C CYS A 294 -10.08 12.42 6.69
N CYS A 295 -9.40 12.15 7.80
CA CYS A 295 -8.73 13.17 8.63
C CYS A 295 -7.54 13.87 7.97
N SER A 296 -7.03 13.34 6.86
CA SER A 296 -5.92 13.92 6.09
C SER A 296 -6.16 13.78 4.58
N SER A 297 -5.28 14.43 3.78
CA SER A 297 -5.30 14.37 2.31
C SER A 297 -6.69 14.67 1.71
N ARG A 298 -7.29 15.80 2.08
CA ARG A 298 -8.72 16.11 1.81
C ARG A 298 -9.11 16.01 0.33
N ASP A 299 -8.19 16.36 -0.57
CA ASP A 299 -8.43 16.34 -2.02
C ASP A 299 -8.22 14.97 -2.67
N SER A 300 -7.65 14.01 -1.94
CA SER A 300 -7.45 12.63 -2.40
C SER A 300 -8.63 11.75 -2.04
N VAL A 301 -8.91 10.74 -2.87
CA VAL A 301 -9.87 9.70 -2.52
C VAL A 301 -9.28 8.83 -1.39
N GLY A 302 -10.02 8.66 -0.30
CA GLY A 302 -9.67 7.74 0.79
C GLY A 302 -10.31 6.36 0.58
N GLU A 303 -9.85 5.37 1.34
CA GLU A 303 -10.49 4.05 1.43
C GLU A 303 -10.64 3.60 2.88
N VAL A 304 -11.70 2.82 3.15
CA VAL A 304 -11.79 2.01 4.36
C VAL A 304 -11.59 0.55 3.97
N ILE A 305 -10.54 -0.03 4.53
CA ILE A 305 -10.16 -1.42 4.32
C ILE A 305 -10.83 -2.25 5.40
N VAL A 306 -11.59 -3.27 4.98
CA VAL A 306 -12.12 -4.29 5.89
C VAL A 306 -11.24 -5.54 5.76
N LEU A 307 -10.70 -5.96 6.89
CA LEU A 307 -9.91 -7.18 7.04
C LEU A 307 -10.74 -8.19 7.81
N GLN A 308 -10.63 -9.46 7.46
CA GLN A 308 -11.30 -10.54 8.16
C GLN A 308 -10.29 -11.61 8.57
N THR A 309 -10.52 -12.18 9.74
CA THR A 309 -9.76 -13.32 10.25
C THR A 309 -10.70 -14.24 11.02
N GLU A 310 -10.39 -15.54 11.04
CA GLU A 310 -11.14 -16.48 11.87
C GLU A 310 -10.94 -16.16 13.34
N THR A 311 -11.98 -16.30 14.15
CA THR A 311 -11.91 -16.05 15.60
C THR A 311 -10.77 -16.83 16.26
N ALA A 312 -10.57 -18.09 15.86
CA ALA A 312 -9.51 -18.96 16.39
C ALA A 312 -8.07 -18.53 16.02
N SER A 313 -7.92 -17.71 14.99
CA SER A 313 -6.63 -17.22 14.50
C SER A 313 -6.15 -15.98 15.25
N THR A 314 -7.04 -15.28 15.95
CA THR A 314 -6.66 -14.13 16.79
C THR A 314 -5.82 -14.56 17.97
N LYS A 315 -4.76 -13.79 18.26
CA LYS A 315 -3.86 -14.06 19.38
C LYS A 315 -3.86 -12.90 20.35
N TYR A 316 -3.76 -13.24 21.63
CA TYR A 316 -3.52 -12.26 22.68
C TYR A 316 -2.04 -11.85 22.69
N ALA A 317 -1.77 -10.67 23.25
CA ALA A 317 -0.43 -10.07 23.34
C ALA A 317 0.66 -11.02 23.89
N ARG A 318 0.29 -11.97 24.77
CA ARG A 318 1.22 -12.91 25.41
C ARG A 318 1.37 -14.26 24.70
N SER A 319 0.86 -14.40 23.47
CA SER A 319 1.04 -15.66 22.72
C SER A 319 2.49 -15.87 22.29
N ASP A 320 2.92 -17.13 22.22
CA ASP A 320 4.26 -17.51 21.78
C ASP A 320 4.59 -16.96 20.39
N THR A 321 3.67 -17.08 19.43
CA THR A 321 3.84 -16.54 18.07
C THR A 321 4.06 -15.02 18.08
N ALA A 322 3.29 -14.28 18.89
CA ALA A 322 3.46 -12.83 19.02
C ALA A 322 4.84 -12.49 19.62
N ALA A 323 5.25 -13.21 20.66
CA ALA A 323 6.55 -13.01 21.31
C ALA A 323 7.73 -13.30 20.35
N ILE A 324 7.64 -14.39 19.57
CA ILE A 324 8.62 -14.74 18.53
C ILE A 324 8.76 -13.61 17.51
N LEU A 325 7.64 -13.18 16.92
CA LEU A 325 7.67 -12.17 15.86
C LEU A 325 8.13 -10.80 16.39
N ALA A 326 7.74 -10.45 17.61
CA ALA A 326 8.12 -9.18 18.23
C ALA A 326 9.61 -9.12 18.59
N ALA A 327 10.29 -10.25 18.76
CA ALA A 327 11.72 -10.32 19.05
C ALA A 327 12.61 -10.17 17.80
N ILE A 328 12.06 -10.33 16.59
CA ILE A 328 12.83 -10.22 15.33
C ILE A 328 13.65 -8.91 15.21
N PRO A 329 13.11 -7.72 15.55
CA PRO A 329 13.84 -6.46 15.48
C PRO A 329 15.10 -6.38 16.35
N VAL A 330 15.26 -7.28 17.34
CA VAL A 330 16.46 -7.35 18.18
C VAL A 330 17.68 -7.89 17.41
N PHE A 331 17.45 -8.53 16.26
CA PHE A 331 18.51 -9.04 15.41
C PHE A 331 18.78 -8.11 14.24
N ASP A 332 20.04 -8.00 13.83
CA ASP A 332 20.45 -7.17 12.70
C ASP A 332 19.90 -7.67 11.36
N TYR A 333 20.02 -6.82 10.33
CA TYR A 333 19.47 -7.11 9.01
C TYR A 333 20.09 -8.37 8.37
N ALA A 334 21.37 -8.65 8.62
CA ALA A 334 22.03 -9.83 8.07
C ALA A 334 21.45 -11.12 8.67
N PHE A 335 21.23 -11.14 9.99
CA PHE A 335 20.57 -12.24 10.67
C PHE A 335 19.14 -12.43 10.18
N GLN A 336 18.36 -11.35 10.09
CA GLN A 336 16.97 -11.40 9.64
C GLN A 336 16.86 -11.94 8.21
N THR A 337 17.73 -11.46 7.30
CA THR A 337 17.75 -11.90 5.90
C THR A 337 18.11 -13.38 5.79
N LYS A 338 19.14 -13.81 6.51
CA LYS A 338 19.54 -15.23 6.51
C LYS A 338 18.47 -16.13 7.12
N LEU A 339 17.80 -15.69 8.19
CA LEU A 339 16.68 -16.42 8.78
C LEU A 339 15.50 -16.53 7.80
N TYR A 340 15.20 -15.46 7.05
CA TYR A 340 14.19 -15.49 5.99
C TYR A 340 14.55 -16.51 4.90
N GLU A 341 15.77 -16.46 4.36
CA GLU A 341 16.26 -17.41 3.35
C GLU A 341 16.10 -18.87 3.80
N LEU A 342 16.43 -19.16 5.06
CA LEU A 342 16.25 -20.47 5.66
C LEU A 342 14.78 -20.87 5.79
N CYS A 343 13.87 -19.91 6.02
CA CYS A 343 12.44 -20.19 6.08
C CYS A 343 11.85 -20.58 4.72
N VAL A 344 12.40 -20.05 3.62
CA VAL A 344 11.91 -20.28 2.24
C VAL A 344 12.68 -21.33 1.46
N ASN A 345 13.71 -21.95 2.04
CA ASN A 345 14.59 -22.90 1.35
C ASN A 345 13.95 -24.27 1.02
N GLY A 346 12.73 -24.54 1.47
CA GLY A 346 12.02 -25.80 1.25
C GLY A 346 12.54 -27.00 2.07
N VAL A 347 13.54 -26.82 2.93
CA VAL A 347 14.07 -27.88 3.79
C VAL A 347 13.20 -28.00 5.05
N PRO A 348 12.72 -29.21 5.44
CA PRO A 348 11.98 -29.41 6.69
C PRO A 348 12.77 -28.95 7.93
N GLU A 349 12.10 -28.36 8.92
CA GLU A 349 12.73 -27.74 10.09
C GLU A 349 13.66 -28.69 10.86
N GLU A 350 13.25 -29.95 10.99
CA GLU A 350 13.98 -30.99 11.73
C GLU A 350 15.30 -31.40 11.05
N GLN A 351 15.41 -31.16 9.74
CA GLN A 351 16.55 -31.54 8.91
C GLN A 351 17.49 -30.35 8.65
N ASP A 352 17.00 -29.13 8.87
CA ASP A 352 17.74 -27.91 8.60
C ASP A 352 18.57 -27.46 9.82
N ARG A 353 19.80 -28.00 9.89
CA ARG A 353 20.74 -27.69 10.99
C ARG A 353 21.07 -26.19 11.08
N GLU A 354 21.13 -25.49 9.96
CA GLU A 354 21.43 -24.07 9.94
C GLU A 354 20.23 -23.28 10.51
N TYR A 355 19.01 -23.58 10.05
CA TYR A 355 17.79 -23.02 10.62
C TYR A 355 17.69 -23.25 12.13
N LEU A 356 17.95 -24.48 12.62
CA LEU A 356 17.89 -24.78 14.05
C LEU A 356 18.84 -23.92 14.88
N GLN A 357 20.02 -23.56 14.36
CA GLN A 357 20.95 -22.65 15.05
C GLN A 357 20.41 -21.22 15.12
N TYR A 358 19.84 -20.69 14.04
CA TYR A 358 19.24 -19.36 14.03
C TYR A 358 17.96 -19.30 14.88
N ALA A 359 17.10 -20.31 14.77
CA ALA A 359 15.90 -20.46 15.59
C ALA A 359 16.24 -20.55 17.08
N ALA A 360 17.31 -21.25 17.46
CA ALA A 360 17.76 -21.32 18.85
C ALA A 360 18.21 -19.96 19.39
N LYS A 361 18.89 -19.13 18.59
CA LYS A 361 19.27 -17.76 18.97
C LYS A 361 18.03 -16.88 19.20
N LEU A 362 17.08 -16.92 18.27
CA LEU A 362 15.80 -16.21 18.41
C LEU A 362 15.01 -16.69 19.64
N ALA A 363 14.93 -18.01 19.83
CA ALA A 363 14.27 -18.60 21.00
C ALA A 363 14.93 -18.20 22.33
N GLY A 364 16.26 -18.07 22.35
CA GLY A 364 17.00 -17.56 23.50
C GLY A 364 16.60 -16.13 23.88
N GLU A 365 16.48 -15.25 22.88
CA GLU A 365 16.01 -13.87 23.10
C GLU A 365 14.58 -13.84 23.62
N VAL A 366 13.66 -14.58 22.98
CA VAL A 366 12.27 -14.69 23.44
C VAL A 366 12.21 -15.20 24.88
N LYS A 367 13.01 -16.21 25.22
CA LYS A 367 13.06 -16.78 26.56
C LYS A 367 13.60 -15.82 27.62
N SER A 368 14.46 -14.87 27.22
CA SER A 368 14.98 -13.83 28.13
C SER A 368 13.87 -12.93 28.69
N LYS A 369 12.80 -12.71 27.91
CA LYS A 369 11.62 -11.93 28.30
C LYS A 369 10.39 -12.78 28.66
N ASN A 370 10.38 -14.05 28.25
CA ASN A 370 9.35 -15.02 28.58
C ASN A 370 9.98 -16.35 29.04
N PRO A 371 10.34 -16.51 30.32
CA PRO A 371 11.04 -17.70 30.81
C PRO A 371 10.30 -19.02 30.58
N GLY A 372 8.97 -18.99 30.45
CA GLY A 372 8.12 -20.15 30.18
C GLY A 372 8.02 -20.53 28.70
N PHE A 373 8.64 -19.78 27.79
CA PHE A 373 8.61 -20.04 26.36
C PHE A 373 9.25 -21.39 26.02
N GLU A 374 8.51 -22.23 25.30
CA GLU A 374 9.05 -23.47 24.74
C GLU A 374 9.70 -23.16 23.38
N PRO A 375 10.98 -23.53 23.15
CA PRO A 375 11.76 -23.11 21.98
C PRO A 375 11.39 -23.88 20.70
N ARG A 376 10.10 -23.86 20.32
CA ARG A 376 9.57 -24.49 19.11
C ARG A 376 9.10 -23.40 18.15
N ILE A 377 9.96 -23.06 17.19
CA ILE A 377 9.68 -22.04 16.18
C ILE A 377 9.51 -22.73 14.82
N ARG A 378 8.34 -22.55 14.19
CA ARG A 378 8.06 -23.09 12.85
C ARG A 378 8.43 -22.06 11.80
N LYS A 379 8.99 -22.50 10.66
CA LYS A 379 9.38 -21.58 9.57
C LYS A 379 8.20 -20.76 9.08
N LYS A 380 7.04 -21.40 8.92
CA LYS A 380 5.81 -20.75 8.48
C LYS A 380 5.35 -19.62 9.42
N ASP A 381 5.57 -19.75 10.72
CA ASP A 381 5.11 -18.77 11.70
C ASP A 381 5.94 -17.47 11.55
N LEU A 382 7.25 -17.60 11.28
CA LEU A 382 8.16 -16.47 11.01
C LEU A 382 7.84 -15.73 9.70
N LEU A 383 7.28 -16.41 8.71
CA LEU A 383 6.85 -15.81 7.44
C LEU A 383 5.43 -15.21 7.50
N SER A 384 4.69 -15.51 8.57
CA SER A 384 3.28 -15.15 8.69
C SER A 384 3.07 -13.77 9.32
N HIS A 385 1.81 -13.45 9.56
CA HIS A 385 1.37 -12.31 10.35
C HIS A 385 0.36 -12.79 11.39
N VAL A 386 0.23 -12.02 12.47
CA VAL A 386 -0.70 -12.35 13.56
C VAL A 386 -1.51 -11.13 13.96
N PHE A 387 -2.82 -11.31 14.12
CA PHE A 387 -3.70 -10.31 14.71
C PHE A 387 -3.52 -10.31 16.22
N ILE A 388 -3.17 -9.15 16.76
CA ILE A 388 -2.87 -8.94 18.17
C ILE A 388 -3.85 -7.93 18.74
N MET A 389 -4.50 -8.33 19.82
CA MET A 389 -5.17 -7.40 20.73
C MET A 389 -4.15 -6.92 21.76
N PRO A 390 -3.75 -5.62 21.73
CA PRO A 390 -2.77 -5.08 22.65
C PRO A 390 -3.34 -4.97 24.06
N LEU A 391 -2.45 -4.84 25.04
CA LEU A 391 -2.85 -4.40 26.37
C LEU A 391 -3.37 -2.96 26.27
N ARG A 392 -4.53 -2.70 26.87
CA ARG A 392 -5.20 -1.40 26.89
C ARG A 392 -4.59 -0.46 27.94
N SER A 393 -3.26 -0.36 27.98
CA SER A 393 -2.52 0.50 28.91
C SER A 393 -2.34 1.93 28.38
N ASN A 394 -2.23 2.09 27.06
CA ASN A 394 -2.08 3.40 26.43
C ASN A 394 -3.47 4.02 26.15
N PRO A 395 -3.76 5.24 26.66
CA PRO A 395 -5.05 5.91 26.47
C PRO A 395 -5.45 6.08 24.99
N ARG A 396 -4.49 6.34 24.10
CA ARG A 396 -4.74 6.51 22.66
C ARG A 396 -5.22 5.21 22.03
N ILE A 397 -4.59 4.08 22.35
CA ILE A 397 -5.01 2.75 21.87
C ILE A 397 -6.43 2.43 22.33
N MET A 398 -6.76 2.75 23.59
CA MET A 398 -8.11 2.57 24.12
C MET A 398 -9.16 3.41 23.37
N LYS A 399 -8.86 4.69 23.11
CA LYS A 399 -9.80 5.60 22.44
C LYS A 399 -10.03 5.25 20.98
N GLN A 400 -9.06 4.62 20.34
CA GLN A 400 -9.12 4.23 18.93
C GLN A 400 -9.67 2.81 18.72
N ASP A 401 -10.04 2.10 19.79
CA ASP A 401 -10.31 0.65 19.75
C ASP A 401 -9.21 -0.09 18.95
N GLY A 402 -7.96 0.31 19.22
CA GLY A 402 -6.79 -0.04 18.43
C GLY A 402 -6.36 -1.49 18.63
N SER A 403 -6.12 -2.17 17.52
CA SER A 403 -5.53 -3.50 17.43
C SER A 403 -4.38 -3.47 16.41
N PHE A 404 -3.57 -4.52 16.36
CA PHE A 404 -2.42 -4.57 15.45
C PHE A 404 -2.36 -5.86 14.65
N ILE A 405 -1.79 -5.77 13.45
CA ILE A 405 -1.23 -6.94 12.78
C ILE A 405 0.28 -6.88 12.92
N LEU A 406 0.87 -7.86 13.61
CA LEU A 406 2.31 -8.01 13.71
C LEU A 406 2.80 -8.85 12.54
N CYS A 407 3.67 -8.26 11.72
CA CYS A 407 4.20 -8.91 10.53
C CYS A 407 5.57 -9.53 10.76
N GLY A 408 5.72 -10.79 10.36
CA GLY A 408 7.01 -11.47 10.35
C GLY A 408 7.91 -11.05 9.19
N LEU A 409 8.85 -11.93 8.85
CA LEU A 409 9.87 -11.74 7.82
C LEU A 409 9.29 -11.76 6.41
N GLY A 410 8.13 -12.40 6.21
CA GLY A 410 7.55 -12.56 4.89
C GLY A 410 7.24 -11.23 4.21
N ASP A 411 7.61 -11.09 2.94
CA ASP A 411 7.47 -9.84 2.19
C ASP A 411 6.12 -9.72 1.46
N GLY A 412 5.29 -10.77 1.52
CA GLY A 412 4.00 -10.84 0.84
C GLY A 412 4.11 -11.06 -0.67
N ARG A 413 5.30 -11.46 -1.17
CA ARG A 413 5.62 -11.64 -2.59
C ARG A 413 5.68 -13.13 -2.98
N GLY A 414 4.61 -13.87 -2.68
CA GLY A 414 4.42 -15.25 -3.16
C GLY A 414 4.38 -16.33 -2.08
N GLU A 415 4.67 -16.00 -0.83
CA GLU A 415 4.67 -16.94 0.31
C GLU A 415 3.27 -17.21 0.89
N GLY A 416 2.20 -16.71 0.23
CA GLY A 416 0.81 -16.84 0.69
C GLY A 416 0.41 -15.94 1.87
N ASN A 417 1.35 -15.21 2.48
CA ASN A 417 1.12 -14.44 3.72
C ASN A 417 0.92 -12.92 3.53
N SER A 418 0.55 -12.49 2.32
CA SER A 418 0.29 -11.07 2.03
C SER A 418 -0.92 -10.56 2.83
N LEU A 419 -0.79 -9.40 3.49
CA LEU A 419 -1.92 -8.76 4.20
C LEU A 419 -3.13 -8.48 3.28
N ARG A 420 -2.90 -8.42 1.97
CA ARG A 420 -3.95 -8.21 0.97
C ARG A 420 -4.92 -9.38 0.89
N THR A 421 -4.48 -10.60 1.23
CA THR A 421 -5.36 -11.79 1.24
C THR A 421 -6.39 -11.73 2.36
N LEU A 422 -6.13 -10.94 3.41
CA LEU A 422 -7.01 -10.73 4.55
C LEU A 422 -8.19 -9.80 4.23
N ARG A 423 -8.18 -9.10 3.09
CA ARG A 423 -9.29 -8.22 2.71
C ARG A 423 -10.59 -9.01 2.64
N TYR A 424 -11.65 -8.44 3.21
CA TYR A 424 -12.98 -9.01 3.15
C TYR A 424 -13.42 -9.28 1.70
N ARG A 425 -14.06 -10.42 1.51
CA ARG A 425 -14.65 -10.82 0.23
C ARG A 425 -16.14 -11.04 0.41
N ASN A 426 -16.92 -10.55 -0.54
CA ASN A 426 -18.36 -10.75 -0.58
C ASN A 426 -18.69 -12.23 -0.91
N LYS A 427 -19.99 -12.56 -0.94
CA LYS A 427 -20.50 -13.91 -1.25
C LYS A 427 -20.08 -14.44 -2.64
N LEU A 428 -19.69 -13.56 -3.56
CA LEU A 428 -19.20 -13.89 -4.91
C LEU A 428 -17.67 -14.01 -4.96
N GLY A 429 -16.97 -13.91 -3.83
CA GLY A 429 -15.52 -13.97 -3.73
C GLY A 429 -14.79 -12.69 -4.15
N LYS A 430 -15.51 -11.61 -4.48
CA LYS A 430 -14.93 -10.31 -4.89
C LYS A 430 -14.50 -9.52 -3.65
N LYS A 431 -13.37 -8.83 -3.75
CA LYS A 431 -12.92 -7.90 -2.71
C LYS A 431 -13.88 -6.72 -2.64
N LEU A 432 -14.36 -6.39 -1.44
CA LEU A 432 -15.20 -5.22 -1.24
C LEU A 432 -14.33 -4.01 -0.89
N ILE A 433 -14.42 -2.94 -1.69
CA ILE A 433 -13.59 -1.74 -1.57
C ILE A 433 -14.48 -0.55 -1.24
N PHE A 434 -14.41 -0.06 0.00
CA PHE A 434 -15.10 1.17 0.40
C PHE A 434 -14.23 2.38 0.09
N ILE A 435 -14.73 3.30 -0.72
CA ILE A 435 -14.05 4.56 -1.03
C ILE A 435 -14.79 5.74 -0.41
N VAL A 436 -14.05 6.79 -0.06
CA VAL A 436 -14.61 8.02 0.50
C VAL A 436 -14.03 9.25 -0.18
N LYS A 437 -14.91 10.18 -0.58
CA LYS A 437 -14.54 11.46 -1.20
C LYS A 437 -15.08 12.66 -0.45
N ASN A 438 -16.27 12.55 0.13
CA ASN A 438 -16.92 13.63 0.88
C ASN A 438 -16.37 13.76 2.31
N LYS A 439 -15.04 13.84 2.44
CA LYS A 439 -14.32 13.73 3.71
C LYS A 439 -14.76 14.77 4.73
N GLU A 440 -14.99 16.00 4.31
CA GLU A 440 -15.39 17.08 5.22
C GLU A 440 -16.77 16.86 5.82
N ASN A 441 -17.74 16.39 5.04
CA ASN A 441 -19.06 16.07 5.58
C ASN A 441 -18.97 14.89 6.55
N ILE A 442 -18.26 13.82 6.15
CA ILE A 442 -18.06 12.65 7.00
C ILE A 442 -17.42 13.02 8.33
N LEU A 443 -16.39 13.87 8.34
CA LEU A 443 -15.76 14.33 9.58
C LEU A 443 -16.74 15.12 10.47
N ARG A 444 -17.63 15.94 9.89
CA ARG A 444 -18.67 16.66 10.66
C ARG A 444 -19.69 15.69 11.26
N GLU A 445 -20.12 14.69 10.51
CA GLU A 445 -21.05 13.66 11.00
C GLU A 445 -20.40 12.82 12.10
N LEU A 446 -19.14 12.41 11.94
CA LEU A 446 -18.38 11.67 12.96
C LEU A 446 -18.17 12.47 14.25
N ASP A 447 -17.98 13.79 14.15
CA ASP A 447 -17.87 14.68 15.32
C ASP A 447 -19.12 14.63 16.21
N LEU A 448 -20.32 14.45 15.62
CA LEU A 448 -21.58 14.26 16.37
C LEU A 448 -21.57 12.99 17.24
N PHE A 449 -20.80 11.97 16.84
CA PHE A 449 -20.60 10.74 17.59
C PHE A 449 -19.36 10.78 18.49
N SER A 450 -18.78 11.97 18.72
CA SER A 450 -17.52 12.16 19.46
C SER A 450 -16.32 11.41 18.86
N ILE A 451 -16.32 11.20 17.53
CA ILE A 451 -15.20 10.62 16.80
C ILE A 451 -14.48 11.74 16.07
N ASN A 452 -13.50 12.34 16.75
CA ASN A 452 -12.73 13.49 16.29
C ASN A 452 -11.29 13.44 16.82
N LYS A 453 -10.45 14.39 16.39
CA LYS A 453 -9.03 14.45 16.75
C LYS A 453 -8.83 14.43 18.27
N ALA A 454 -9.49 15.31 19.02
CA ALA A 454 -9.34 15.40 20.47
C ALA A 454 -9.78 14.13 21.22
N ALA A 455 -10.79 13.42 20.72
CA ALA A 455 -11.26 12.17 21.33
C ALA A 455 -10.31 10.99 21.06
N LEU A 456 -9.76 10.91 19.84
CA LEU A 456 -8.91 9.81 19.40
C LEU A 456 -7.43 10.00 19.77
N PHE A 457 -7.00 11.24 19.97
CA PHE A 457 -5.65 11.64 20.37
C PHE A 457 -5.77 12.49 21.65
N PRO A 458 -5.82 11.84 22.82
CA PRO A 458 -6.06 12.52 24.10
C PRO A 458 -4.86 13.33 24.62
N GLU A 459 -3.74 13.33 23.89
CA GLU A 459 -2.56 14.13 24.17
C GLU A 459 -2.91 15.63 24.14
N ILE A 460 -2.35 16.39 25.09
CA ILE A 460 -2.75 17.79 25.32
C ILE A 460 -2.55 18.67 24.06
N ASP A 461 -1.50 18.40 23.29
CA ASP A 461 -1.18 19.15 22.08
C ASP A 461 -2.22 18.91 20.98
N ASP A 462 -2.65 17.65 20.79
CA ASP A 462 -3.68 17.28 19.81
C ASP A 462 -5.06 17.84 20.18
N VAL A 463 -5.40 17.82 21.48
CA VAL A 463 -6.62 18.41 22.01
C VAL A 463 -6.62 19.93 21.82
N ALA A 464 -5.51 20.60 22.13
CA ALA A 464 -5.35 22.04 21.96
C ALA A 464 -5.46 22.45 20.49
N GLU A 465 -4.84 21.69 19.58
CA GLU A 465 -4.92 21.93 18.13
C GLU A 465 -6.37 21.80 17.62
N TYR A 466 -7.09 20.75 18.02
CA TYR A 466 -8.51 20.58 17.66
C TYR A 466 -9.38 21.73 18.17
N ILE A 467 -9.19 22.17 19.42
CA ILE A 467 -9.93 23.30 20.00
C ILE A 467 -9.65 24.57 19.18
N LYS A 468 -8.38 24.84 18.86
CA LYS A 468 -7.99 25.99 18.04
C LYS A 468 -8.69 25.97 16.68
N GLU A 469 -8.65 24.85 15.96
CA GLU A 469 -9.30 24.72 14.65
C GLU A 469 -10.81 24.94 14.73
N LYS A 470 -11.46 24.49 15.80
CA LYS A 470 -12.91 24.65 16.01
C LYS A 470 -13.36 26.11 16.07
N TYR A 471 -12.53 27.00 16.63
CA TYR A 471 -12.82 28.44 16.77
C TYR A 471 -12.14 29.33 15.71
N THR A 472 -11.46 28.75 14.72
CA THR A 472 -10.79 29.51 13.63
C THR A 472 -11.73 29.78 12.44
N LYS A 473 -13.01 29.39 12.53
CA LYS A 473 -14.01 29.57 11.47
C LYS A 473 -14.68 30.92 11.46
#